data_AF-A0A6L9Q9A4-F1
#
_entry.id   AF-A0A6L9Q9A4-F1
#
_cell.length_a   1.000
_cell.length_b   1.000
_cell.length_c   1.000
_cell.angle_alpha   90.00
_cell.angle_beta   90.00
_cell.angle_gamma   90.00
#
_symmetry.space_group_name_H-M   'P 1'
#
loop_
_entity.id
_entity.type
_entity.pdbx_description
1 polymer ?
#
loop_
_entity_poly.entity_id
_entity_poly.type
_entity_poly.pdbx_seq_one_letter_code
_entity_poly.pdbx_strand_id
1 'polypeptide(L)'
;EFEAAVLAAAAQIPRGQTRPYAWVARRAGRPKAVRAVGSALGRNPVPLLIPCHRVTRSDGSLGEYVFGADAKERLLRAEDVDVEEAAELARRGVRLVGSDTTGIVCYPTCGDARRITPGHRRGFGDLAAARAAGYRPCLHCRPA
;
A
#
# COMPACT_ATOMS: atom_id res chain seq x y z
N GLU A 1 18.82 7.48 12.46
CA GLU A 1 17.81 6.54 13.00
C GLU A 1 16.49 6.55 12.22
N PHE A 2 15.81 7.69 12.09
CA PHE A 2 14.51 7.78 11.39
C PHE A 2 14.53 7.30 9.93
N GLU A 3 15.46 7.80 9.11
CA GLU A 3 15.53 7.41 7.69
C GLU A 3 15.82 5.91 7.53
N ALA A 4 16.74 5.36 8.32
CA ALA A 4 17.02 3.93 8.34
C ALA A 4 15.77 3.10 8.68
N ALA A 5 14.98 3.52 9.68
CA ALA A 5 13.71 2.86 10.02
C ALA A 5 12.67 2.94 8.89
N VAL A 6 12.60 4.07 8.18
CA VAL A 6 11.73 4.24 7.01
C VAL A 6 12.13 3.32 5.87
N LEU A 7 13.44 3.27 5.53
CA LEU A 7 13.95 2.41 4.48
C LEU A 7 13.77 0.93 4.82
N ALA A 8 14.01 0.52 6.07
CA ALA A 8 13.76 -0.82 6.56
C ALA A 8 12.26 -1.21 6.55
N ALA A 9 11.37 -0.24 6.81
CA ALA A 9 9.92 -0.45 6.67
C ALA A 9 9.52 -0.63 5.19
N ALA A 10 10.04 0.19 4.27
CA ALA A 10 9.76 0.07 2.85
C ALA A 10 10.29 -1.25 2.26
N ALA A 11 11.44 -1.73 2.72
CA ALA A 11 12.03 -3.02 2.33
C ALA A 11 11.15 -4.23 2.67
N GLN A 12 10.21 -4.09 3.61
CA GLN A 12 9.26 -5.16 3.96
C GLN A 12 8.10 -5.31 2.96
N ILE A 13 7.93 -4.39 2.01
CA ILE A 13 6.82 -4.45 1.06
C ILE A 13 7.18 -5.48 -0.03
N PRO A 14 6.43 -6.61 -0.14
CA PRO A 14 6.77 -7.66 -1.10
C PRO A 14 6.61 -7.19 -2.55
N ARG A 15 7.31 -7.84 -3.48
CA ARG A 15 7.11 -7.65 -4.92
C ARG A 15 5.64 -7.85 -5.28
N GLY A 16 5.13 -6.97 -6.16
CA GLY A 16 3.74 -7.02 -6.61
C GLY A 16 2.73 -6.51 -5.58
N GLN A 17 3.20 -5.82 -4.54
CA GLN A 17 2.36 -5.20 -3.53
C GLN A 17 2.77 -3.75 -3.30
N THR A 18 1.82 -2.94 -2.87
CA THR A 18 2.02 -1.52 -2.56
C THR A 18 1.47 -1.17 -1.18
N ARG A 19 2.04 -0.15 -0.53
CA ARG A 19 1.55 0.35 0.76
C ARG A 19 1.56 1.88 0.79
N PRO A 20 0.61 2.51 1.49
CA PRO A 20 0.61 3.97 1.58
C PRO A 20 1.77 4.46 2.46
N TYR A 21 2.20 5.71 2.29
CA TYR A 21 3.19 6.35 3.17
C TYR A 21 2.81 6.24 4.66
N ALA A 22 1.52 6.31 4.99
CA ALA A 22 1.03 6.14 6.37
C ALA A 22 1.35 4.77 6.96
N TRP A 23 1.35 3.72 6.13
CA TRP A 23 1.75 2.37 6.54
C TRP A 23 3.24 2.35 6.89
N VAL A 24 4.09 2.93 6.04
CA VAL A 24 5.55 3.00 6.28
C VAL A 24 5.84 3.80 7.55
N ALA A 25 5.17 4.94 7.74
CA ALA A 25 5.29 5.77 8.94
C ALA A 25 4.96 4.99 10.22
N ARG A 26 3.88 4.20 10.20
CA ARG A 26 3.50 3.34 11.32
C ARG A 26 4.52 2.22 11.57
N ARG A 27 5.00 1.57 10.51
CA ARG A 27 6.01 0.50 10.60
C ARG A 27 7.37 1.01 11.09
N ALA A 28 7.70 2.27 10.78
CA ALA A 28 8.89 2.96 11.29
C ALA A 28 8.72 3.51 12.72
N GLY A 29 7.58 3.25 13.40
CA GLY A 29 7.34 3.72 14.78
C GLY A 29 7.03 5.22 14.90
N ARG A 30 6.74 5.90 13.78
CA ARG A 30 6.48 7.35 13.71
C ARG A 30 5.19 7.63 12.93
N PRO A 31 4.01 7.21 13.42
CA PRO A 31 2.75 7.24 12.66
C PRO A 31 2.33 8.64 12.17
N LYS A 32 2.74 9.71 12.86
CA LYS A 32 2.46 11.11 12.47
C LYS A 32 3.42 11.66 11.42
N ALA A 33 4.49 10.96 11.07
CA ALA A 33 5.58 11.46 10.23
C ALA A 33 5.38 11.18 8.71
N VAL A 34 4.13 11.07 8.23
CA VAL A 34 3.80 10.66 6.86
C VAL A 34 4.51 11.50 5.78
N ARG A 35 4.53 12.83 5.93
CA ARG A 35 5.22 13.72 4.99
C ARG A 35 6.75 13.52 5.03
N ALA A 36 7.33 13.36 6.22
CA ALA A 36 8.76 13.14 6.38
C ALA A 36 9.21 11.77 5.81
N VAL A 37 8.35 10.76 5.83
CA VAL A 37 8.59 9.47 5.15
C VAL A 37 8.76 9.70 3.64
N GLY A 38 7.94 10.55 3.01
CA GLY A 38 8.08 10.90 1.60
C GLY A 38 9.44 11.51 1.29
N SER A 39 9.89 12.49 2.08
CA SER A 39 11.22 13.09 1.93
C SER A 39 12.36 12.06 2.11
N ALA A 40 12.25 11.17 3.10
CA ALA A 40 13.26 10.14 3.34
C ALA A 40 13.34 9.12 2.19
N LEU A 41 12.19 8.68 1.65
CA LEU A 41 12.15 7.77 0.51
C LEU A 41 12.64 8.44 -0.79
N GLY A 42 12.47 9.76 -0.93
CA GLY A 42 13.04 10.53 -2.04
C GLY A 42 14.57 10.61 -2.00
N ARG A 43 15.18 10.43 -0.82
CA ARG A 43 16.64 10.34 -0.63
C ARG A 43 17.15 8.89 -0.51
N ASN A 44 16.36 7.92 -0.93
CA ASN A 44 16.76 6.52 -0.89
C ASN A 44 18.07 6.31 -1.69
N PRO A 45 19.18 5.90 -1.06
CA PRO A 45 20.48 5.77 -1.73
C PRO A 45 20.56 4.55 -2.67
N VAL A 46 19.64 3.58 -2.51
CA VAL A 46 19.60 2.35 -3.32
C VAL A 46 18.17 2.04 -3.78
N PRO A 47 17.61 2.83 -4.72
CA PRO A 47 16.34 2.53 -5.35
C PRO A 47 16.31 1.11 -5.93
N LEU A 48 15.10 0.53 -6.04
CA LEU A 48 14.84 -0.86 -6.47
C LEU A 48 15.21 -1.93 -5.44
N LEU A 49 16.40 -1.85 -4.81
CA LEU A 49 16.76 -2.72 -3.69
C LEU A 49 15.91 -2.38 -2.46
N ILE A 50 15.85 -1.10 -2.11
CA ILE A 50 14.82 -0.58 -1.21
C ILE A 50 13.69 -0.07 -2.11
N PRO A 51 12.52 -0.75 -2.13
CA PRO A 51 11.52 -0.58 -3.18
C PRO A 51 10.61 0.62 -2.91
N CYS A 52 11.15 1.83 -2.93
CA CYS A 52 10.39 3.05 -2.69
C CYS A 52 9.29 3.32 -3.74
N HIS A 53 9.37 2.71 -4.93
CA HIS A 53 8.30 2.73 -5.95
C HIS A 53 7.04 1.98 -5.50
N ARG A 54 7.14 1.05 -4.54
CA ARG A 54 5.99 0.33 -3.94
C ARG A 54 5.23 1.17 -2.92
N VAL A 55 5.69 2.38 -2.59
CA VAL A 55 5.03 3.27 -1.63
C VAL A 55 4.15 4.27 -2.36
N THR A 56 2.87 4.33 -1.98
CA THR A 56 1.83 5.13 -2.64
C THR A 56 1.22 6.18 -1.70
N ARG A 57 0.37 7.06 -2.23
CA ARG A 57 -0.39 8.01 -1.41
C ARG A 57 -1.48 7.28 -0.60
N SER A 58 -1.87 7.87 0.52
CA SER A 58 -2.93 7.32 1.39
C SER A 58 -4.32 7.29 0.73
N ASP A 59 -4.51 8.08 -0.33
CA ASP A 59 -5.72 8.07 -1.15
C ASP A 59 -5.74 6.94 -2.20
N GLY A 60 -4.73 6.06 -2.20
CA GLY A 60 -4.61 4.95 -3.15
C GLY A 60 -3.98 5.32 -4.48
N SER A 61 -3.80 6.61 -4.80
CA SER A 61 -3.09 7.03 -6.01
C SER A 61 -1.59 6.75 -5.89
N LEU A 62 -0.94 6.48 -7.03
CA LEU A 62 0.47 6.10 -7.06
C LEU A 62 1.38 7.18 -6.45
N GLY A 63 1.14 8.45 -6.77
CA GLY A 63 1.97 9.58 -6.35
C GLY A 63 3.37 9.60 -6.98
N GLU A 64 4.15 10.60 -6.60
CA GLU A 64 5.45 10.87 -7.21
C GLU A 64 6.50 9.80 -6.91
N TYR A 65 7.55 9.82 -7.73
CA TYR A 65 8.72 8.96 -7.61
C TYR A 65 9.96 9.69 -8.12
N VAL A 66 11.14 9.36 -7.57
CA VAL A 66 12.40 10.05 -7.88
C VAL A 66 12.78 9.98 -9.37
N PHE A 67 12.33 8.93 -10.07
CA PHE A 67 12.53 8.75 -11.50
C PHE A 67 11.28 9.11 -12.35
N GLY A 68 10.31 9.80 -11.77
CA GLY A 68 9.05 10.19 -12.42
C GLY A 68 7.93 9.16 -12.28
N ALA A 69 6.69 9.62 -12.48
CA ALA A 69 5.49 8.81 -12.36
C ALA A 69 5.46 7.63 -13.35
N ASP A 70 5.85 7.86 -14.60
CA ASP A 70 5.89 6.82 -15.64
C ASP A 70 6.84 5.67 -15.29
N ALA A 71 8.02 6.00 -14.73
CA ALA A 71 8.97 4.99 -14.26
C ALA A 71 8.38 4.17 -13.10
N LYS A 72 7.67 4.82 -12.17
CA LYS A 72 6.99 4.14 -11.07
C LYS A 72 5.94 3.16 -11.58
N GLU A 73 5.11 3.60 -12.52
CA GLU A 73 4.06 2.77 -13.11
C GLU A 73 4.65 1.58 -13.85
N ARG A 74 5.67 1.78 -14.69
CA ARG A 74 6.37 0.70 -15.40
C ARG A 74 6.97 -0.33 -14.44
N LEU A 75 7.60 0.12 -13.35
CA LEU A 75 8.14 -0.79 -12.33
C LEU A 75 7.04 -1.60 -11.65
N LEU A 76 5.92 -0.97 -11.29
CA LEU A 76 4.79 -1.67 -10.66
C LEU A 76 4.15 -2.70 -11.61
N ARG A 77 3.96 -2.36 -12.89
CA ARG A 77 3.49 -3.30 -13.92
C ARG A 77 4.45 -4.47 -14.09
N ALA A 78 5.75 -4.21 -14.15
CA ALA A 78 6.79 -5.24 -14.20
C ALA A 78 6.84 -6.12 -12.93
N GLU A 79 6.17 -5.72 -11.85
CA GLU A 79 5.98 -6.50 -10.63
C GLU A 79 4.62 -7.20 -10.54
N ASP A 80 3.84 -7.22 -11.64
CA ASP A 80 2.50 -7.81 -11.70
C ASP A 80 1.48 -7.09 -10.80
N VAL A 81 1.62 -5.78 -10.65
CA VAL A 81 0.60 -4.91 -10.06
C VAL A 81 -0.35 -4.44 -11.17
N ASP A 82 -1.64 -4.72 -11.00
CA ASP A 82 -2.71 -4.11 -11.80
C ASP A 82 -2.90 -2.66 -11.36
N VAL A 83 -2.26 -1.74 -12.09
CA VAL A 83 -2.26 -0.31 -11.77
C VAL A 83 -3.58 0.36 -12.15
N GLU A 84 -4.28 -0.17 -13.17
CA GLU A 84 -5.60 0.28 -13.59
C GLU A 84 -6.65 -0.02 -12.53
N GLU A 85 -6.67 -1.25 -12.01
CA GLU A 85 -7.57 -1.64 -10.92
C GLU A 85 -7.28 -0.80 -9.67
N ALA A 86 -6.00 -0.63 -9.32
CA ALA A 86 -5.61 0.19 -8.18
C ALA A 86 -6.08 1.65 -8.34
N ALA A 87 -5.95 2.23 -9.53
CA ALA A 87 -6.41 3.58 -9.84
C ALA A 87 -7.94 3.69 -9.80
N GLU A 88 -8.66 2.70 -10.29
CA GLU A 88 -10.13 2.68 -10.26
C GLU A 88 -10.66 2.57 -8.82
N LEU A 89 -10.08 1.68 -8.01
CA LEU A 89 -10.40 1.59 -6.58
C LEU A 89 -10.11 2.92 -5.88
N ALA A 90 -8.97 3.56 -6.18
CA ALA A 90 -8.61 4.86 -5.64
C ALA A 90 -9.66 5.94 -5.97
N ARG A 91 -10.08 6.04 -7.24
CA ARG A 91 -11.14 6.96 -7.70
C ARG A 91 -12.48 6.72 -7.02
N ARG A 92 -12.85 5.46 -6.81
CA ARG A 92 -14.09 5.05 -6.12
C ARG A 92 -14.06 5.25 -4.60
N GLY A 93 -12.98 5.80 -4.05
CA GLY A 93 -12.82 5.96 -2.60
C GLY A 93 -12.52 4.66 -1.87
N VAL A 94 -12.24 3.56 -2.57
CA VAL A 94 -11.86 2.28 -1.97
C VAL A 94 -10.37 2.29 -1.66
N ARG A 95 -10.02 2.08 -0.38
CA ARG A 95 -8.64 1.99 0.10
C ARG A 95 -8.28 0.60 0.55
N LEU A 96 -9.28 -0.17 0.94
CA LEU A 96 -9.15 -1.53 1.44
C LEU A 96 -10.17 -2.45 0.77
N VAL A 97 -9.81 -3.72 0.67
CA VAL A 97 -10.60 -4.76 0.05
C VAL A 97 -10.73 -5.92 1.04
N GLY A 98 -11.97 -6.33 1.35
CA GLY A 98 -12.26 -7.46 2.21
C GLY A 98 -12.91 -8.63 1.48
N SER A 99 -12.78 -9.81 2.09
CA SER A 99 -13.43 -11.06 1.66
C SER A 99 -14.63 -11.33 2.55
N ASP A 100 -15.84 -11.38 2.00
CA ASP A 100 -17.06 -11.66 2.78
C ASP A 100 -17.11 -13.09 3.34
N THR A 101 -16.36 -14.02 2.74
CA THR A 101 -16.22 -15.41 3.20
C THR A 101 -15.31 -15.60 4.42
N THR A 102 -14.29 -14.75 4.59
CA THR A 102 -13.31 -14.88 5.69
C THR A 102 -13.40 -13.77 6.72
N GLY A 103 -14.08 -12.67 6.38
CA GLY A 103 -14.12 -11.45 7.19
C GLY A 103 -12.76 -10.76 7.31
N ILE A 104 -11.82 -11.01 6.39
CA ILE A 104 -10.49 -10.37 6.41
C ILE A 104 -10.48 -9.17 5.47
N VAL A 105 -9.95 -8.04 5.92
CA VAL A 105 -9.73 -6.83 5.11
C VAL A 105 -8.23 -6.59 4.86
N CYS A 106 -7.91 -6.19 3.63
CA CYS A 106 -6.56 -6.08 3.09
C CYS A 106 -6.34 -4.75 2.35
N TYR A 107 -5.09 -4.40 2.06
CA TYR A 107 -4.79 -3.46 0.97
C TYR A 107 -5.06 -4.13 -0.39
N PRO A 108 -5.48 -3.39 -1.44
CA PRO A 108 -5.90 -3.95 -2.72
C PRO A 108 -4.86 -4.87 -3.37
N THR A 109 -3.58 -4.48 -3.30
CA THR A 109 -2.46 -5.22 -3.89
C THR A 109 -1.89 -6.30 -2.97
N CYS A 110 -2.53 -6.59 -1.83
CA CYS A 110 -2.11 -7.69 -0.96
C CYS A 110 -2.26 -9.04 -1.68
N GLY A 111 -1.30 -9.95 -1.49
CA GLY A 111 -1.38 -11.31 -2.03
C GLY A 111 -2.66 -12.05 -1.63
N ASP A 112 -3.19 -11.82 -0.42
CA ASP A 112 -4.48 -12.39 -0.01
C ASP A 112 -5.65 -11.74 -0.72
N ALA A 113 -5.62 -10.40 -0.89
CA ALA A 113 -6.68 -9.66 -1.57
C ALA A 113 -6.83 -10.08 -3.03
N ARG A 114 -5.71 -10.27 -3.74
CA ARG A 114 -5.68 -10.68 -5.15
C ARG A 114 -6.27 -12.08 -5.38
N ARG A 115 -6.33 -12.92 -4.34
CA ARG A 115 -6.93 -14.27 -4.39
C ARG A 115 -8.43 -14.29 -4.08
N ILE A 116 -9.00 -13.15 -3.64
CA ILE A 116 -10.44 -13.06 -3.39
C ILE A 116 -11.17 -13.08 -4.73
N THR A 117 -12.03 -14.08 -4.93
CA THR A 117 -12.95 -14.16 -6.06
C THR A 117 -13.78 -12.88 -6.16
N PRO A 118 -13.96 -12.28 -7.36
CA PRO A 118 -14.63 -10.99 -7.51
C PRO A 118 -15.99 -10.87 -6.80
N GLY A 119 -16.83 -11.93 -6.83
CA GLY A 119 -18.14 -11.93 -6.16
C GLY A 119 -18.08 -11.83 -4.62
N HIS A 120 -16.96 -12.24 -4.01
CA HIS A 120 -16.74 -12.21 -2.56
C HIS A 120 -15.97 -10.97 -2.10
N ARG A 121 -15.64 -10.07 -3.03
CA ARG A 121 -14.87 -8.86 -2.78
C ARG A 121 -15.78 -7.75 -2.27
N ARG A 122 -15.37 -7.05 -1.20
CA ARG A 122 -16.04 -5.86 -0.66
C ARG A 122 -15.05 -4.72 -0.48
N GLY A 123 -15.40 -3.51 -0.91
CA GLY A 123 -14.54 -2.33 -0.81
C GLY A 123 -14.84 -1.50 0.44
N PHE A 124 -13.81 -0.92 1.04
CA PHE A 124 -13.91 -0.02 2.18
C PHE A 124 -13.03 1.21 1.99
N GLY A 125 -13.51 2.38 2.47
CA GLY A 125 -12.74 3.63 2.43
C GLY A 125 -11.65 3.71 3.49
N ASP A 126 -11.83 3.04 4.62
CA ASP A 126 -10.84 2.97 5.69
C ASP A 126 -11.03 1.71 6.55
N LEU A 127 -10.13 1.51 7.51
CA LEU A 127 -10.18 0.36 8.41
C LEU A 127 -11.33 0.46 9.43
N ALA A 128 -11.77 1.67 9.79
CA ALA A 128 -12.85 1.85 10.76
C ALA A 128 -14.18 1.38 10.18
N ALA A 129 -14.49 1.75 8.94
CA ALA A 129 -15.65 1.27 8.19
C ALA A 129 -15.63 -0.26 8.03
N ALA A 130 -14.48 -0.83 7.71
CA ALA A 130 -14.33 -2.28 7.61
C ALA A 130 -14.61 -2.99 8.95
N ARG A 131 -14.08 -2.46 10.06
CA ARG A 131 -14.32 -3.01 11.40
C ARG A 131 -15.78 -2.90 11.83
N ALA A 132 -16.43 -1.78 11.54
CA ALA A 132 -17.86 -1.61 11.80
C ALA A 132 -18.72 -2.63 11.04
N ALA A 133 -18.27 -3.03 9.85
CA ALA A 133 -18.87 -4.10 9.05
C ALA A 133 -18.44 -5.52 9.47
N GLY A 134 -17.71 -5.70 10.57
CA GLY A 134 -17.30 -7.00 11.10
C GLY A 134 -15.99 -7.57 10.55
N TYR A 135 -15.23 -6.81 9.76
CA TYR A 135 -13.97 -7.27 9.17
C TYR A 135 -12.78 -7.08 10.11
N ARG A 136 -11.85 -8.02 10.07
CA ARG A 136 -10.59 -8.00 10.81
C ARG A 136 -9.41 -7.69 9.88
N PRO A 137 -8.42 -6.89 10.32
CA PRO A 137 -7.27 -6.55 9.50
C PRO A 137 -6.42 -7.78 9.19
N CYS A 138 -6.01 -7.92 7.93
CA CYS A 138 -5.08 -8.95 7.49
C CYS A 138 -3.74 -8.86 8.22
N LEU A 139 -3.21 -10.01 8.64
CA LEU A 139 -1.94 -10.12 9.36
C LEU A 139 -0.71 -9.97 8.45
N HIS A 140 -0.86 -10.20 7.14
CA HIS A 140 0.20 -10.04 6.14
C HIS A 140 0.37 -8.58 5.73
N CYS A 141 -0.69 -7.91 5.25
CA CYS A 141 -0.58 -6.53 4.80
C CYS A 141 -0.77 -5.50 5.92
N ARG A 142 -1.34 -5.90 7.07
CA ARG A 142 -1.53 -5.07 8.27
C ARG A 142 -2.13 -3.70 7.94
N PRO A 143 -3.35 -3.67 7.37
CA PRO A 143 -4.02 -2.39 7.09
C PRO A 143 -4.30 -1.68 8.40
N ALA A 144 -4.30 -0.35 8.33
CA ALA A 144 -3.92 0.48 9.45
C ALA A 144 -4.65 1.82 9.43
#